data_AF-S7ZHX7-F1
#
_entry.id   AF-S7ZHX7-F1
#
_cell.length_a   1.000
_cell.length_b   1.000
_cell.length_c   1.000
_cell.angle_alpha   90.00
_cell.angle_beta   90.00
_cell.angle_gamma   90.00
#
_symmetry.space_group_name_H-M   'P 1'
#
loop_
_entity.id
_entity.type
_entity.pdbx_description
1 polymer ?
#
loop_
_entity_poly.entity_id
_entity_poly.type
_entity_poly.pdbx_seq_one_letter_code
_entity_poly.pdbx_strand_id
1 'polypeptide(L)'
;MAKEAPSLQYDAEQGVAAHQGGFGLLAEMRGMRAEWAKMNDRIKDLESNQQSHLGQIKKLESHRQSHLDLRQRAISSWVRDALQKDTERRKEEIRRLNKGPIYGGDVRSDTMVVTERYRKTSTEWKSFQTLYGLTPEAIQDLDQAECSESLQALNRAASILFEKRCARLPAEVLRKRDDLVALLVQKNYEEAEEMSRTFLCKEESSVAGE
;
A
#
# COMPACT_ATOMS: atom_id res chain seq x y z
N MET A 1 30.71 -93.14 -24.33
CA MET A 1 30.59 -91.68 -24.62
C MET A 1 29.33 -91.17 -23.94
N ALA A 2 29.45 -90.66 -22.71
CA ALA A 2 28.34 -90.02 -22.01
C ALA A 2 28.27 -88.56 -22.48
N LYS A 3 27.12 -88.14 -23.00
CA LYS A 3 26.86 -86.74 -23.35
C LYS A 3 26.64 -85.96 -22.05
N GLU A 4 27.48 -84.98 -21.79
CA GLU A 4 27.31 -84.02 -20.70
C GLU A 4 25.97 -83.30 -20.85
N ALA A 5 25.21 -83.24 -19.76
CA ALA A 5 23.94 -82.54 -19.68
C ALA A 5 24.18 -81.01 -19.61
N PRO A 6 23.60 -80.21 -20.52
CA PRO A 6 23.65 -78.76 -20.44
C PRO A 6 22.54 -78.28 -19.51
N SER A 7 22.73 -78.33 -18.20
CA SER A 7 21.65 -77.91 -17.27
C SER A 7 22.10 -77.19 -16.00
N LEU A 8 23.31 -76.61 -15.98
CA LEU A 8 23.79 -75.86 -14.80
C LEU A 8 24.25 -74.42 -15.09
N GLN A 9 24.47 -74.03 -16.36
CA GLN A 9 24.83 -72.65 -16.71
C GLN A 9 23.60 -71.73 -16.86
N TYR A 10 22.43 -72.27 -17.19
CA TYR A 10 21.22 -71.47 -17.47
C TYR A 10 20.60 -70.84 -16.21
N ASP A 11 20.77 -71.45 -15.03
CA ASP A 11 20.26 -70.95 -13.74
C ASP A 11 21.12 -69.82 -13.15
N ALA A 12 22.44 -69.86 -13.36
CA ALA A 12 23.35 -68.86 -12.79
C ALA A 12 23.21 -67.49 -13.47
N GLU A 13 23.06 -67.45 -14.80
CA GLU A 13 22.90 -66.21 -15.56
C GLU A 13 21.54 -65.53 -15.28
N GLN A 14 20.45 -66.31 -15.14
CA GLN A 14 19.15 -65.78 -14.76
C GLN A 14 19.13 -65.26 -13.31
N GLY A 15 19.82 -65.93 -12.38
CA GLY A 15 20.00 -65.45 -11.01
C GLY A 15 20.76 -64.12 -10.95
N VAL A 16 21.88 -63.98 -11.67
CA VAL A 16 22.66 -62.74 -11.72
C VAL A 16 21.88 -61.58 -12.35
N ALA A 17 21.11 -61.83 -13.42
CA ALA A 17 20.26 -60.83 -14.05
C ALA A 17 19.08 -60.39 -13.15
N ALA A 18 18.43 -61.32 -12.46
CA ALA A 18 17.37 -61.02 -11.49
C ALA A 18 17.90 -60.24 -10.28
N HIS A 19 19.10 -60.57 -9.80
CA HIS A 19 19.77 -59.82 -8.74
C HIS A 19 20.15 -58.40 -9.19
N GLN A 20 20.70 -58.21 -10.40
CA GLN A 20 20.99 -56.88 -10.95
C GLN A 20 19.73 -56.02 -11.12
N GLY A 21 18.62 -56.59 -11.62
CA GLY A 21 17.34 -55.89 -11.70
C GLY A 21 16.78 -55.50 -10.34
N GLY A 22 16.88 -56.39 -9.34
CA GLY A 22 16.47 -56.10 -7.96
C GLY A 22 17.29 -54.98 -7.29
N PHE A 23 18.60 -54.91 -7.54
CA PHE A 23 19.45 -53.83 -7.04
C PHE A 23 19.10 -52.47 -7.69
N GLY A 24 18.78 -52.44 -8.98
CA GLY A 24 18.32 -51.24 -9.68
C GLY A 24 17.04 -50.67 -9.08
N LEU A 25 16.03 -51.52 -8.87
CA LEU A 25 14.76 -51.11 -8.28
C LEU A 25 14.90 -50.61 -6.83
N LEU A 26 15.78 -51.23 -6.04
CA LEU A 26 16.09 -50.74 -4.69
C LEU A 26 16.80 -49.38 -4.70
N ALA A 27 17.68 -49.13 -5.67
CA ALA A 27 18.34 -47.84 -5.83
C ALA A 27 17.34 -46.74 -6.21
N GLU A 28 16.43 -47.01 -7.15
CA GLU A 28 15.35 -46.10 -7.54
C GLU A 28 14.41 -45.80 -6.37
N MET A 29 14.01 -46.83 -5.60
CA MET A 29 13.19 -46.63 -4.39
C MET A 29 13.88 -45.75 -3.34
N ARG A 30 15.19 -45.89 -3.17
CA ARG A 30 15.96 -44.99 -2.28
C ARG A 30 16.01 -43.57 -2.84
N GLY A 31 16.19 -43.41 -4.15
CA GLY A 31 16.16 -42.12 -4.84
C GLY A 31 14.82 -41.40 -4.63
N MET A 32 13.71 -42.08 -4.92
CA MET A 32 12.36 -41.53 -4.73
C MET A 32 12.08 -41.16 -3.26
N ARG A 33 12.55 -41.95 -2.29
CA ARG A 33 12.40 -41.60 -0.86
C ARG A 33 13.20 -40.35 -0.48
N ALA A 34 14.41 -40.19 -1.03
CA ALA A 34 15.22 -39.00 -0.79
C ALA A 34 14.59 -37.75 -1.43
N GLU A 35 14.04 -37.88 -2.64
CA GLU A 35 13.30 -36.79 -3.30
C GLU A 35 12.01 -36.44 -2.54
N TRP A 36 11.28 -37.45 -2.06
CA TRP A 36 10.10 -37.25 -1.23
C TRP A 36 10.43 -36.50 0.07
N ALA A 37 11.53 -36.87 0.74
CA ALA A 37 12.00 -36.17 1.93
C ALA A 37 12.30 -34.69 1.63
N LYS A 38 13.06 -34.42 0.55
CA LYS A 38 13.35 -33.04 0.12
C LYS A 38 12.09 -32.25 -0.22
N MET A 39 11.13 -32.87 -0.89
CA MET A 39 9.85 -32.21 -1.23
C MET A 39 9.03 -31.93 0.02
N ASN A 40 8.98 -32.86 0.97
CA ASN A 40 8.29 -32.69 2.23
C ASN A 40 8.92 -31.58 3.09
N ASP A 41 10.24 -31.46 3.11
CA ASP A 41 10.93 -30.36 3.78
C ASP A 41 10.60 -29.02 3.13
N ARG A 42 10.61 -28.95 1.78
CA ARG A 42 10.19 -27.74 1.04
C ARG A 42 8.73 -27.35 1.32
N ILE A 43 7.82 -28.32 1.46
CA ILE A 43 6.42 -28.05 1.82
C ILE A 43 6.34 -27.39 3.20
N LYS A 44 7.05 -27.93 4.19
CA LYS A 44 7.08 -27.34 5.54
C LYS A 44 7.66 -25.92 5.55
N ASP A 45 8.72 -25.68 4.78
CA ASP A 45 9.31 -24.35 4.65
C ASP A 45 8.32 -23.36 4.01
N LEU A 46 7.60 -23.78 2.97
CA LEU A 46 6.57 -22.97 2.32
C LEU A 46 5.40 -22.67 3.26
N GLU A 47 4.93 -23.65 4.04
CA GLU A 47 3.88 -23.45 5.04
C GLU A 47 4.30 -22.43 6.12
N SER A 48 5.54 -22.54 6.60
CA SER A 48 6.11 -21.58 7.56
C SER A 48 6.18 -20.16 6.97
N ASN A 49 6.67 -20.02 5.73
CA ASN A 49 6.72 -18.74 5.03
C ASN A 49 5.33 -18.15 4.82
N GLN A 50 4.34 -18.97 4.43
CA GLN A 50 2.95 -18.55 4.27
C GLN A 50 2.37 -18.02 5.58
N GLN A 51 2.60 -18.70 6.70
CA GLN A 51 2.14 -18.23 8.01
C GLN A 51 2.79 -16.90 8.40
N SER A 52 4.09 -16.75 8.14
CA SER A 52 4.83 -15.50 8.37
C SER A 52 4.23 -14.33 7.56
N HIS A 53 3.99 -14.54 6.26
CA HIS A 53 3.37 -13.54 5.39
C HIS A 53 1.95 -13.17 5.83
N LEU A 54 1.13 -14.15 6.22
CA LEU A 54 -0.21 -13.88 6.79
C LEU A 54 -0.12 -13.04 8.07
N GLY A 55 0.87 -13.30 8.92
CA GLY A 55 1.15 -12.49 10.10
C GLY A 55 1.51 -11.04 9.76
N GLN A 56 2.33 -10.83 8.72
CA GLN A 56 2.69 -9.48 8.25
C GLN A 56 1.49 -8.74 7.65
N ILE A 57 0.67 -9.41 6.84
CA ILE A 57 -0.54 -8.83 6.25
C ILE A 57 -1.49 -8.31 7.35
N LYS A 58 -1.74 -9.11 8.39
CA LYS A 58 -2.60 -8.69 9.52
C LYS A 58 -2.05 -7.45 10.24
N LYS A 59 -0.74 -7.35 10.41
CA LYS A 59 -0.10 -6.17 11.03
C LYS A 59 -0.27 -4.92 10.14
N LEU A 60 -0.03 -5.06 8.84
CA LEU A 60 -0.19 -3.96 7.87
C LEU A 60 -1.65 -3.50 7.79
N GLU A 61 -2.61 -4.42 7.80
CA GLU A 61 -4.04 -4.11 7.83
C GLU A 61 -4.41 -3.29 9.08
N SER A 62 -3.92 -3.71 10.25
CA SER A 62 -4.14 -2.98 11.50
C SER A 62 -3.54 -1.58 11.48
N HIS A 63 -2.33 -1.42 10.93
CA HIS A 63 -1.69 -0.11 10.78
C HIS A 63 -2.45 0.78 9.80
N ARG A 64 -2.86 0.23 8.65
CA ARG A 64 -3.68 0.91 7.65
C ARG A 64 -4.97 1.42 8.28
N GLN A 65 -5.71 0.56 8.99
CA GLN A 65 -6.97 0.93 9.63
C GLN A 65 -6.77 2.05 10.65
N SER A 66 -5.75 1.93 11.50
CA SER A 66 -5.39 2.97 12.48
C SER A 66 -5.06 4.31 11.81
N HIS A 67 -4.31 4.29 10.70
CA HIS A 67 -3.96 5.50 9.94
C HIS A 67 -5.21 6.14 9.31
N LEU A 68 -6.06 5.35 8.67
CA LEU A 68 -7.31 5.83 8.08
C LEU A 68 -8.26 6.40 9.15
N ASP A 69 -8.28 5.87 10.38
CA ASP A 69 -9.06 6.43 11.49
C ASP A 69 -8.55 7.82 11.89
N LEU A 70 -7.22 8.03 11.92
CA LEU A 70 -6.62 9.34 12.18
C LEU A 70 -7.01 10.35 11.10
N ARG A 71 -6.91 9.95 9.82
CA ARG A 71 -7.27 10.79 8.67
C ARG A 71 -8.76 11.12 8.65
N GLN A 72 -9.62 10.14 8.90
CA GLN A 72 -11.06 10.37 9.04
C GLN A 72 -11.35 11.41 10.12
N ARG A 73 -10.71 11.30 11.28
CA ARG A 73 -10.90 12.26 12.36
C ARG A 73 -10.43 13.66 11.96
N ALA A 74 -9.33 13.79 11.21
CA ALA A 74 -8.84 15.07 10.71
C ALA A 74 -9.88 15.75 9.81
N ILE A 75 -10.37 15.03 8.80
CA ILE A 75 -11.38 15.53 7.86
C ILE A 75 -12.67 15.89 8.60
N SER A 76 -13.20 15.01 9.44
CA SER A 76 -14.43 15.28 10.20
C SER A 76 -14.28 16.47 11.15
N SER A 77 -13.13 16.61 11.81
CA SER A 77 -12.88 17.73 12.72
C SER A 77 -12.80 19.05 11.96
N TRP A 78 -12.15 19.07 10.80
CA TRP A 78 -12.11 20.24 9.94
C TRP A 78 -13.51 20.59 9.40
N VAL A 79 -14.30 19.63 8.92
CA VAL A 79 -15.68 19.88 8.49
C VAL A 79 -16.53 20.44 9.64
N ARG A 80 -16.36 19.93 10.86
CA ARG A 80 -17.06 20.45 12.04
C ARG A 80 -16.65 21.90 12.34
N ASP A 81 -15.36 22.15 12.46
CA ASP A 81 -14.83 23.41 13.00
C ASP A 81 -14.75 24.51 11.93
N ALA A 82 -14.19 24.20 10.76
CA ALA A 82 -13.95 25.17 9.69
C ALA A 82 -15.21 25.48 8.88
N LEU A 83 -16.03 24.45 8.60
CA LEU A 83 -17.26 24.63 7.82
C LEU A 83 -18.51 24.82 8.70
N GLN A 84 -18.34 24.81 10.03
CA GLN A 84 -19.42 24.94 11.02
C GLN A 84 -20.55 23.93 10.80
N LYS A 85 -20.21 22.74 10.29
CA LYS A 85 -21.16 21.65 10.11
C LYS A 85 -21.10 20.76 11.34
N ASP A 86 -21.59 21.27 12.46
CA ASP A 86 -21.60 20.49 13.70
C ASP A 86 -22.84 19.60 13.79
N THR A 87 -22.64 18.31 14.10
CA THR A 87 -23.74 17.35 14.32
C THR A 87 -23.34 16.39 15.43
N GLU A 88 -24.32 15.95 16.24
CA GLU A 88 -24.04 15.00 17.32
C GLU A 88 -23.47 13.67 16.81
N ARG A 89 -23.96 13.21 15.66
CA ARG A 89 -23.38 12.05 14.97
C ARG A 89 -21.88 12.24 14.69
N ARG A 90 -21.50 13.38 14.12
CA ARG A 90 -20.09 13.69 13.80
C ARG A 90 -19.23 13.82 15.06
N LYS A 91 -19.75 14.42 16.14
CA LYS A 91 -19.03 14.49 17.42
C LYS A 91 -18.75 13.10 17.98
N GLU A 92 -19.75 12.24 17.96
CA GLU A 92 -19.62 10.88 18.46
C GLU A 92 -18.65 10.05 17.62
N GLU A 93 -18.73 10.16 16.29
CA GLU A 93 -17.75 9.55 15.38
C GLU A 93 -16.32 10.03 15.69
N ILE A 94 -16.09 11.35 15.81
CA ILE A 94 -14.78 11.93 16.17
C ILE A 94 -14.26 11.42 17.52
N ARG A 95 -15.14 11.23 18.52
CA ARG A 95 -14.76 10.74 19.86
C ARG A 95 -14.28 9.28 19.83
N ARG A 96 -14.84 8.46 18.95
CA ARG A 96 -14.53 7.03 18.81
C ARG A 96 -13.25 6.75 18.03
N LEU A 97 -12.87 7.66 17.13
CA LEU A 97 -11.69 7.49 16.27
C LEU A 97 -10.37 7.61 17.04
N ASN A 98 -9.32 7.03 16.47
CA ASN A 98 -7.97 7.02 17.04
C ASN A 98 -7.53 8.45 17.45
N LYS A 99 -6.99 8.57 18.67
CA LYS A 99 -6.60 9.85 19.26
C LYS A 99 -5.15 10.30 19.01
N GLY A 100 -4.38 9.53 18.23
CA GLY A 100 -2.97 9.83 17.91
C GLY A 100 -2.73 11.20 17.26
N PRO A 101 -1.48 11.62 17.07
CA PRO A 101 -1.18 12.89 16.41
C PRO A 101 -1.71 12.90 14.96
N ILE A 102 -2.29 14.02 14.55
CA ILE A 102 -2.70 14.27 13.16
C ILE A 102 -1.61 15.11 12.52
N TYR A 103 -0.96 14.58 11.49
CA TYR A 103 0.03 15.31 10.71
C TYR A 103 -0.60 15.81 9.41
N GLY A 104 -0.80 17.12 9.30
CA GLY A 104 -1.08 17.85 8.06
C GLY A 104 -2.15 17.27 7.11
N GLY A 105 -2.11 17.74 5.86
CA GLY A 105 -2.81 17.10 4.74
C GLY A 105 -2.06 15.86 4.24
N ASP A 106 -2.81 14.85 3.81
CA ASP A 106 -2.30 13.70 3.07
C ASP A 106 -3.35 13.32 2.04
N VAL A 107 -3.20 13.86 0.83
CA VAL A 107 -4.15 13.73 -0.27
C VAL A 107 -4.43 12.28 -0.61
N ARG A 108 -3.44 11.39 -0.52
CA ARG A 108 -3.61 9.97 -0.86
C ARG A 108 -4.45 9.26 0.19
N SER A 109 -4.04 9.37 1.46
CA SER A 109 -4.77 8.73 2.55
C SER A 109 -6.17 9.35 2.72
N ASP A 110 -6.30 10.66 2.52
CA ASP A 110 -7.59 11.34 2.58
C ASP A 110 -8.50 10.93 1.42
N THR A 111 -7.95 10.74 0.22
CA THR A 111 -8.68 10.19 -0.94
C THR A 111 -9.25 8.82 -0.57
N MET A 112 -8.41 7.93 -0.03
CA MET A 112 -8.86 6.60 0.42
C MET A 112 -9.97 6.68 1.47
N VAL A 113 -9.82 7.56 2.47
CA VAL A 113 -10.85 7.76 3.49
C VAL A 113 -12.17 8.22 2.88
N VAL A 114 -12.16 9.23 2.00
CA VAL A 114 -13.41 9.72 1.40
C VAL A 114 -14.02 8.68 0.47
N THR A 115 -13.22 7.95 -0.30
CA THR A 115 -13.71 6.90 -1.21
C THR A 115 -14.25 5.68 -0.50
N GLU A 116 -13.65 5.26 0.62
CA GLU A 116 -14.01 4.02 1.31
C GLU A 116 -15.07 4.23 2.39
N ARG A 117 -15.10 5.39 3.06
CA ARG A 117 -15.90 5.58 4.28
C ARG A 117 -17.05 6.57 4.15
N TYR A 118 -17.06 7.36 3.08
CA TYR A 118 -18.06 8.41 2.90
C TYR A 118 -18.87 8.23 1.61
N ARG A 119 -20.16 8.56 1.68
CA ARG A 119 -21.01 8.64 0.48
C ARG A 119 -20.67 9.90 -0.31
N LYS A 120 -20.80 9.86 -1.64
CA LYS A 120 -20.59 11.03 -2.52
C LYS A 120 -21.42 12.26 -2.16
N THR A 121 -22.57 12.04 -1.51
CA THR A 121 -23.48 13.12 -1.07
C THR A 121 -23.08 13.76 0.26
N SER A 122 -22.15 13.17 1.01
CA SER A 122 -21.69 13.67 2.31
C SER A 122 -20.95 15.01 2.19
N THR A 123 -20.87 15.73 3.31
CA THR A 123 -20.11 16.98 3.37
C THR A 123 -18.62 16.72 3.19
N GLU A 124 -18.09 15.69 3.84
CA GLU A 124 -16.68 15.29 3.78
C GLU A 124 -16.24 15.00 2.34
N TRP A 125 -17.06 14.26 1.58
CA TRP A 125 -16.80 14.03 0.16
C TRP A 125 -16.79 15.32 -0.65
N LYS A 126 -17.86 16.13 -0.52
CA LYS A 126 -18.02 17.36 -1.31
C LYS A 126 -16.94 18.40 -1.00
N SER A 127 -16.48 18.45 0.25
CA SER A 127 -15.47 19.39 0.70
C SER A 127 -14.03 18.92 0.45
N PHE A 128 -13.83 17.71 -0.08
CA PHE A 128 -12.50 17.23 -0.48
C PHE A 128 -11.85 18.16 -1.52
N GLN A 129 -12.63 18.63 -2.49
CA GLN A 129 -12.15 19.60 -3.49
C GLN A 129 -11.77 20.93 -2.84
N THR A 130 -12.40 21.34 -1.74
CA THR A 130 -11.99 22.53 -0.99
C THR A 130 -10.60 22.37 -0.39
N LEU A 131 -10.27 21.17 0.10
CA LEU A 131 -8.95 20.86 0.67
C LEU A 131 -7.85 20.85 -0.39
N TYR A 132 -8.06 20.09 -1.47
CA TYR A 132 -6.99 19.74 -2.42
C TYR A 132 -7.13 20.38 -3.80
N GLY A 133 -8.26 21.00 -4.12
CA GLY A 133 -8.57 21.52 -5.47
C GLY A 133 -8.96 20.46 -6.49
N LEU A 134 -8.67 19.19 -6.23
CA LEU A 134 -9.01 18.03 -7.07
C LEU A 134 -10.16 17.21 -6.47
N THR A 135 -10.87 16.45 -7.31
CA THR A 135 -11.82 15.44 -6.84
C THR A 135 -11.08 14.15 -6.43
N PRO A 136 -11.66 13.30 -5.57
CA PRO A 136 -11.05 12.02 -5.22
C PRO A 136 -10.80 11.14 -6.45
N GLU A 137 -11.71 11.16 -7.43
CA GLU A 137 -11.55 10.43 -8.68
C GLU A 137 -10.36 10.96 -9.51
N ALA A 138 -10.21 12.28 -9.63
CA ALA A 138 -9.09 12.86 -10.36
C ALA A 138 -7.74 12.46 -9.74
N ILE A 139 -7.65 12.38 -8.41
CA ILE A 139 -6.42 11.93 -7.72
C ILE A 139 -6.10 10.46 -8.05
N GLN A 140 -7.11 9.60 -8.18
CA GLN A 140 -6.91 8.19 -8.53
C GLN A 140 -6.42 8.03 -9.98
N ASP A 141 -6.76 8.96 -10.86
CA ASP A 141 -6.38 8.95 -12.28
C ASP A 141 -4.98 9.55 -12.55
N LEU A 142 -4.34 10.18 -11.55
CA LEU A 142 -3.01 10.76 -11.69
C LEU A 142 -1.91 9.70 -11.70
N ASP A 143 -0.87 9.94 -12.50
CA ASP A 143 0.37 9.18 -12.39
C ASP A 143 1.15 9.63 -11.16
N GLN A 144 1.03 8.83 -10.11
CA GLN A 144 1.60 9.12 -8.80
C GLN A 144 3.14 9.13 -8.78
N ALA A 145 3.80 8.50 -9.74
CA ALA A 145 5.26 8.53 -9.84
C ALA A 145 5.75 9.87 -10.42
N GLU A 146 4.98 10.42 -11.36
CA GLU A 146 5.33 11.64 -12.11
C GLU A 146 4.97 12.94 -11.37
N CYS A 147 4.02 12.90 -10.41
CA CYS A 147 3.52 14.12 -9.72
C CYS A 147 3.75 14.14 -8.20
N SER A 148 4.84 13.54 -7.72
CA SER A 148 5.06 13.33 -6.29
C SER A 148 5.25 14.64 -5.50
N GLU A 149 5.99 15.62 -6.03
CA GLU A 149 6.20 16.92 -5.37
C GLU A 149 4.91 17.76 -5.43
N SER A 150 4.16 17.63 -6.52
CA SER A 150 2.85 18.28 -6.69
C SER A 150 1.85 17.82 -5.64
N LEU A 151 1.74 16.51 -5.40
CA LEU A 151 0.89 16.00 -4.34
C LEU A 151 1.36 16.46 -2.95
N GLN A 152 2.67 16.60 -2.74
CA GLN A 152 3.20 17.19 -1.49
C GLN A 152 2.85 18.68 -1.36
N ALA A 153 2.90 19.47 -2.44
CA ALA A 153 2.49 20.86 -2.44
C ALA A 153 1.00 21.01 -2.08
N LEU A 154 0.13 20.15 -2.63
CA LEU A 154 -1.28 20.07 -2.24
C LEU A 154 -1.46 19.67 -0.77
N ASN A 155 -0.66 18.74 -0.26
CA ASN A 155 -0.65 18.37 1.16
C ASN A 155 -0.31 19.57 2.06
N ARG A 156 0.71 20.36 1.70
CA ARG A 156 1.08 21.58 2.44
C ARG A 156 -0.05 22.61 2.44
N ALA A 157 -0.73 22.80 1.30
CA ALA A 157 -1.90 23.68 1.23
C ALA A 157 -3.02 23.17 2.16
N ALA A 158 -3.37 21.88 2.11
CA ALA A 158 -4.38 21.31 2.98
C ALA A 158 -3.99 21.38 4.47
N SER A 159 -2.70 21.24 4.82
CA SER A 159 -2.22 21.43 6.20
C SER A 159 -2.58 22.81 6.75
N ILE A 160 -2.48 23.88 5.94
CA ILE A 160 -2.88 25.23 6.37
C ILE A 160 -4.36 25.25 6.77
N LEU A 161 -5.23 24.58 5.99
CA LEU A 161 -6.66 24.50 6.26
C LEU A 161 -6.95 23.72 7.55
N PHE A 162 -6.26 22.59 7.75
CA PHE A 162 -6.38 21.76 8.95
C PHE A 162 -5.89 22.49 10.21
N GLU A 163 -4.70 23.08 10.17
CA GLU A 163 -4.04 23.72 11.31
C GLU A 163 -4.77 24.99 11.75
N LYS A 164 -5.11 25.86 10.79
CA LYS A 164 -5.82 27.12 11.07
C LYS A 164 -7.32 26.93 11.24
N ARG A 165 -7.83 25.70 11.02
CA ARG A 165 -9.26 25.36 11.02
C ARG A 165 -10.09 26.34 10.19
N CYS A 166 -9.57 26.70 9.02
CA CYS A 166 -10.21 27.69 8.15
C CYS A 166 -10.83 27.02 6.92
N ALA A 167 -11.92 27.61 6.42
CA ALA A 167 -12.65 27.08 5.28
C ALA A 167 -11.98 27.41 3.93
N ARG A 168 -11.06 28.38 3.91
CA ARG A 168 -10.43 28.88 2.69
C ARG A 168 -8.95 29.18 2.92
N LEU A 169 -8.16 28.94 1.89
CA LEU A 169 -6.74 29.32 1.82
C LEU A 169 -6.58 30.85 1.66
N PRO A 170 -5.45 31.42 2.10
CA PRO A 170 -5.06 32.78 1.71
C PRO A 170 -5.05 32.91 0.18
N ALA A 171 -5.39 34.10 -0.34
CA ALA A 171 -5.63 34.32 -1.77
C ALA A 171 -4.44 33.90 -2.66
N GLU A 172 -3.22 34.24 -2.26
CA GLU A 172 -2.02 33.88 -3.01
C GLU A 172 -1.78 32.36 -3.06
N VAL A 173 -1.97 31.68 -1.93
CA VAL A 173 -1.84 30.23 -1.82
C VAL A 173 -2.93 29.52 -2.61
N LEU A 174 -4.15 30.05 -2.57
CA LEU A 174 -5.27 29.55 -3.35
C LEU A 174 -4.98 29.63 -4.84
N ARG A 175 -4.52 30.80 -5.33
CA ARG A 175 -4.16 30.99 -6.75
C ARG A 175 -3.09 29.98 -7.19
N LYS A 176 -1.97 29.91 -6.46
CA LYS A 176 -0.90 28.94 -6.77
C LYS A 176 -1.43 27.51 -6.78
N ARG A 177 -2.32 27.15 -5.84
CA ARG A 177 -2.87 25.79 -5.76
C ARG A 177 -3.72 25.51 -6.99
N ASP A 178 -4.58 26.45 -7.36
CA ASP A 178 -5.48 26.29 -8.49
C ASP A 178 -4.70 26.24 -9.82
N ASP A 179 -3.60 27.00 -9.95
CA ASP A 179 -2.66 26.92 -11.08
C ASP A 179 -2.00 25.53 -11.16
N LEU A 180 -1.50 25.01 -10.03
CA LEU A 180 -0.91 23.67 -9.94
C LEU A 180 -1.94 22.58 -10.30
N VAL A 181 -3.15 22.70 -9.77
CA VAL A 181 -4.26 21.78 -10.06
C VAL A 181 -4.60 21.79 -11.55
N ALA A 182 -4.59 22.96 -12.20
CA ALA A 182 -4.83 23.05 -13.64
C ALA A 182 -3.79 22.27 -14.45
N LEU A 183 -2.51 22.35 -14.08
CA LEU A 183 -1.43 21.58 -14.72
C LEU A 183 -1.61 20.07 -14.52
N LEU A 184 -1.96 19.63 -13.31
CA LEU A 184 -2.22 18.23 -13.01
C LEU A 184 -3.41 17.67 -13.81
N VAL A 185 -4.51 18.43 -13.93
CA VAL A 185 -5.67 18.04 -14.75
C VAL A 185 -5.29 17.92 -16.22
N GLN A 186 -4.41 18.79 -16.72
CA GLN A 186 -3.87 18.74 -18.08
C GLN A 186 -2.79 17.67 -18.28
N LYS A 187 -2.40 16.95 -17.22
CA LYS A 187 -1.31 15.96 -17.21
C LYS A 187 0.05 16.55 -17.62
N ASN A 188 0.24 17.84 -17.41
CA ASN A 188 1.51 18.52 -17.62
C ASN A 188 2.38 18.38 -16.36
N TYR A 189 2.87 17.17 -16.12
CA TYR A 189 3.53 16.83 -14.86
C TYR A 189 4.87 17.55 -14.66
N GLU A 190 5.63 17.76 -15.73
CA GLU A 190 6.93 18.45 -15.65
C GLU A 190 6.78 19.88 -15.12
N GLU A 191 5.86 20.66 -15.69
CA GLU A 191 5.58 22.02 -15.24
C GLU A 191 4.93 22.04 -13.84
N ALA A 192 4.08 21.05 -13.54
CA ALA A 192 3.47 20.91 -12.22
C ALA A 192 4.53 20.67 -11.13
N GLU A 193 5.49 19.78 -11.37
CA GLU A 193 6.58 19.48 -10.44
C GLU A 193 7.50 20.71 -10.27
N GLU A 194 7.87 21.40 -11.37
CA GLU A 194 8.67 22.62 -11.29
C GLU A 194 7.98 23.70 -10.44
N MET A 195 6.69 23.94 -10.68
CA MET A 195 5.90 24.87 -9.88
C MET A 195 5.86 24.47 -8.40
N SER A 196 5.78 23.17 -8.12
CA SER A 196 5.66 22.61 -6.77
C SER A 196 6.89 22.82 -5.90
N ARG A 197 8.08 22.92 -6.50
CA ARG A 197 9.34 23.23 -5.78
C ARG A 197 9.34 24.62 -5.15
N THR A 198 8.64 25.56 -5.76
CA THR A 198 8.51 26.93 -5.24
C THR A 198 7.21 27.13 -4.44
N PHE A 199 6.40 26.07 -4.32
CA PHE A 199 5.11 26.12 -3.66
C PHE A 199 5.27 26.05 -2.14
N LEU A 200 5.00 27.17 -1.47
CA LEU A 200 5.08 27.33 -0.02
C LEU A 200 6.44 26.97 0.58
N CYS A 201 7.51 26.95 -0.22
CA CYS A 201 8.87 26.96 0.29
C CYS A 201 9.12 28.32 0.93
N LYS A 202 9.05 28.36 2.26
CA LYS A 202 9.55 29.48 3.04
C LYS A 202 11.06 29.56 2.83
N GLU A 203 11.54 30.43 1.95
CA GLU A 203 12.73 31.21 2.28
C GLU A 203 12.28 32.35 3.20
N GLU A 204 12.09 32.04 4.47
CA GLU A 204 12.23 33.04 5.53
C GLU A 204 13.68 32.96 6.03
N SER A 205 14.63 33.25 5.14
CA SER A 205 15.89 33.88 5.52
C SER A 205 15.57 35.31 5.96
N SER A 206 14.87 35.43 7.10
CA SER A 206 14.84 36.69 7.82
C SER A 206 16.25 36.96 8.31
N VAL A 207 16.97 37.74 7.50
CA VAL A 207 17.72 38.93 7.93
C VAL A 207 17.90 38.96 9.45
N ALA A 208 19.02 38.38 9.91
CA ALA A 208 19.60 38.76 11.18
C ALA A 208 20.05 40.22 11.05
N GLY A 209 19.14 41.13 11.37
CA GLY A 209 19.44 42.51 11.67
C GLY A 209 19.32 42.67 13.18
N GLU A 210 20.45 42.53 13.86
CA GLU A 210 20.95 43.43 14.92
C GLU A 210 22.43 43.13 15.18
#